data_AF-A0A921FRI6-F1
#
_entry.id   AF-A0A921FRI6-F1
#
_cell.length_a   1.000
_cell.length_b   1.000
_cell.length_c   1.000
_cell.angle_alpha   90.00
_cell.angle_beta   90.00
_cell.angle_gamma   90.00
#
_symmetry.space_group_name_H-M   'P 1'
#
loop_
_entity.id
_entity.type
_entity.pdbx_description
1 polymer ?
#
loop_
_entity_poly.entity_id
_entity_poly.type
_entity_poly.pdbx_seq_one_letter_code
_entity_poly.pdbx_strand_id
1 'polypeptide(L)'
;MAESTWVQISIYVPMGNAEDVRRALDQAGAGRLGNYRGASWSTTGVGRFTPMEGAQPTIGAVGVPSDVPEHKIEVLAPREIARSVIEAAIAAHPYEEPAYYVTEVFMADEL
;
A
#
# COMPACT_ATOMS: atom_id res chain seq x y z
N MET A 1 -15.37 -21.14 8.63
CA MET A 1 -14.28 -21.34 7.65
C MET A 1 -12.98 -21.02 8.36
N ALA A 2 -11.88 -21.71 8.07
CA ALA A 2 -10.59 -21.37 8.66
C ALA A 2 -10.15 -19.97 8.18
N GLU A 3 -9.42 -19.24 9.02
CA GLU A 3 -8.82 -17.97 8.60
C GLU A 3 -7.72 -18.24 7.57
N SER A 4 -7.62 -17.39 6.53
CA SER A 4 -6.51 -17.54 5.57
C SER A 4 -5.17 -17.12 6.18
N THR A 5 -4.12 -17.86 5.80
CA THR A 5 -2.73 -17.53 6.09
C THR A 5 -2.17 -16.41 5.21
N TRP A 6 -2.94 -15.90 4.25
CA TRP A 6 -2.57 -14.84 3.32
C TRP A 6 -3.49 -13.62 3.40
N VAL A 7 -2.94 -12.48 3.02
CA VAL A 7 -3.70 -11.23 2.85
C VAL A 7 -3.24 -10.49 1.60
N GLN A 8 -4.15 -9.70 1.03
CA GLN A 8 -3.80 -8.65 0.08
C GLN A 8 -3.69 -7.31 0.81
N ILE A 9 -2.57 -6.62 0.66
CA ILE A 9 -2.35 -5.26 1.14
C ILE A 9 -2.50 -4.31 -0.06
N SER A 10 -3.34 -3.29 0.09
CA SER A 10 -3.54 -2.24 -0.91
C SER A 10 -3.15 -0.89 -0.33
N ILE A 11 -2.30 -0.11 -1.02
CA ILE A 11 -1.85 1.22 -0.60
C ILE A 11 -1.89 2.20 -1.77
N TYR A 12 -2.26 3.46 -1.51
CA TYR A 12 -2.40 4.51 -2.52
C TYR A 12 -1.24 5.49 -2.42
N VAL A 13 -0.49 5.67 -3.51
CA VAL A 13 0.79 6.40 -3.51
C VAL A 13 0.85 7.36 -4.70
N PRO A 14 1.33 8.61 -4.54
CA PRO A 14 1.70 9.48 -5.65
C PRO A 14 2.59 8.76 -6.66
N MET A 15 2.30 8.93 -7.95
CA MET A 15 3.03 8.18 -9.00
C MET A 15 4.56 8.34 -8.91
N GLY A 16 5.05 9.52 -8.52
CA GLY A 16 6.49 9.80 -8.36
C GLY A 16 7.18 9.04 -7.23
N ASN A 17 6.42 8.51 -6.26
CA ASN A 17 6.93 7.82 -5.07
C ASN A 17 6.60 6.33 -5.05
N ALA A 18 5.82 5.85 -6.02
CA ALA A 18 5.32 4.48 -6.06
C ALA A 18 6.45 3.43 -6.10
N GLU A 19 7.59 3.75 -6.70
CA GLU A 19 8.72 2.83 -6.79
C GLU A 19 9.42 2.60 -5.45
N ASP A 20 9.55 3.65 -4.63
CA ASP A 20 10.15 3.54 -3.30
C ASP A 20 9.26 2.69 -2.37
N VAL A 21 7.94 2.88 -2.46
CA VAL A 21 6.97 2.08 -1.70
C VAL A 21 6.98 0.62 -2.17
N ARG A 22 7.00 0.33 -3.48
CA ARG A 22 7.14 -1.06 -3.99
C ARG A 22 8.40 -1.75 -3.49
N ARG A 23 9.52 -1.02 -3.45
CA ARG A 23 10.79 -1.54 -2.94
C ARG A 23 10.73 -1.85 -1.45
N ALA A 24 10.10 -0.97 -0.65
CA ALA A 24 9.89 -1.20 0.77
C ALA A 24 9.02 -2.45 1.03
N LEU A 25 7.93 -2.62 0.25
CA LEU A 25 7.08 -3.81 0.30
C LEU A 25 7.87 -5.10 0.00
N ASP A 26 8.67 -5.12 -1.08
CA ASP A 26 9.50 -6.29 -1.44
C ASP A 26 10.56 -6.61 -0.38
N GLN A 27 11.25 -5.57 0.13
CA GLN A 27 12.25 -5.74 1.20
C GLN A 27 11.65 -6.30 2.49
N ALA A 28 10.42 -5.89 2.82
CA ALA A 28 9.66 -6.42 3.95
C ALA A 28 9.10 -7.83 3.71
N GLY A 29 9.23 -8.38 2.49
CA GLY A 29 8.87 -9.76 2.16
C GLY A 29 7.52 -9.94 1.47
N ALA A 30 6.79 -8.86 1.19
CA ALA A 30 5.58 -8.94 0.39
C ALA A 30 5.89 -9.28 -1.08
N GLY A 31 4.94 -9.91 -1.76
CA GLY A 31 5.10 -10.30 -3.16
C GLY A 31 6.11 -11.44 -3.38
N ARG A 32 6.44 -12.21 -2.34
CA ARG A 32 7.19 -13.46 -2.46
C ARG A 32 6.24 -14.60 -2.78
N LEU A 33 6.27 -15.07 -4.03
CA LEU A 33 5.38 -16.11 -4.54
C LEU A 33 6.23 -17.16 -5.26
N GLY A 34 6.43 -18.33 -4.64
CA GLY A 34 7.33 -19.36 -5.18
C GLY A 34 8.74 -18.83 -5.42
N ASN A 35 9.21 -18.88 -6.68
CA ASN A 35 10.54 -18.39 -7.09
C ASN A 35 10.56 -16.89 -7.49
N TYR A 36 9.48 -16.14 -7.23
CA TYR A 36 9.37 -14.74 -7.57
C TYR A 36 9.39 -13.87 -6.31
N ARG A 37 9.96 -12.66 -6.40
CA ARG A 37 9.94 -11.63 -5.36
C ARG A 37 9.47 -10.30 -5.96
N GLY A 38 9.00 -9.38 -5.11
CA GLY A 38 8.51 -8.07 -5.55
C GLY A 38 7.26 -8.13 -6.43
N ALA A 39 6.53 -9.24 -6.43
CA ALA A 39 5.29 -9.36 -7.19
C ALA A 39 4.25 -8.37 -6.61
N SER A 40 3.82 -7.43 -7.43
CA SER A 40 2.82 -6.43 -7.11
C SER A 40 1.98 -6.11 -8.34
N TRP A 41 0.75 -5.68 -8.12
CA TRP A 41 -0.11 -5.09 -9.14
C TRP A 41 -0.22 -3.58 -8.89
N SER A 42 -0.41 -2.80 -9.95
CA SER A 42 -0.63 -1.36 -9.83
C SER A 42 -1.75 -0.92 -10.75
N THR A 43 -2.69 -0.14 -10.21
CA THR A 43 -3.75 0.54 -10.97
C THR A 43 -3.60 2.04 -10.79
N THR A 44 -3.65 2.82 -11.88
CA THR A 44 -3.62 4.28 -11.80
C THR A 44 -5.02 4.84 -11.51
N GLY A 45 -5.10 5.81 -10.61
CA GLY A 45 -6.32 6.55 -10.29
C GLY A 45 -6.03 7.99 -9.90
N VAL A 46 -7.06 8.68 -9.42
CA VAL A 46 -6.95 10.04 -8.89
C VAL A 46 -7.35 10.03 -7.42
N GLY A 47 -6.38 10.32 -6.54
CA GLY A 47 -6.61 10.58 -5.12
C GLY A 47 -7.19 11.99 -4.92
N ARG A 48 -8.10 12.13 -3.97
CA ARG A 48 -8.74 13.40 -3.62
C ARG A 48 -8.75 13.62 -2.13
N PHE A 49 -8.31 14.79 -1.70
CA PHE A 49 -8.30 15.17 -0.29
C PHE A 49 -8.33 16.69 -0.14
N THR A 50 -8.67 17.15 1.07
CA THR A 50 -8.56 18.56 1.48
C THR A 50 -7.86 18.56 2.83
N PRO A 51 -6.59 19.01 2.92
CA PRO A 51 -5.88 19.04 4.18
C PRO A 51 -6.60 19.95 5.19
N MET A 52 -6.78 19.47 6.42
CA MET A 52 -7.42 20.22 7.50
C MET A 52 -6.39 21.05 8.28
N GLU A 53 -6.87 21.97 9.11
CA GLU A 53 -6.00 22.71 10.04
C GLU A 53 -5.18 21.72 10.90
N GLY A 54 -3.86 21.94 10.98
CA GLY A 54 -2.92 21.06 11.66
C GLY A 54 -2.23 20.01 10.77
N ALA A 55 -2.67 19.81 9.52
CA ALA A 55 -1.98 18.92 8.58
C ALA A 55 -0.68 19.55 8.04
N GLN A 56 0.34 18.73 7.75
CA GLN A 56 1.58 19.14 7.07
C GLN A 56 1.70 18.37 5.75
N PRO A 57 0.79 18.63 4.79
CA PRO A 57 0.68 17.80 3.60
C PRO A 57 1.92 17.95 2.71
N THR A 58 2.47 16.82 2.29
CA THR A 58 3.54 16.78 1.27
C THR A 58 3.07 17.32 -0.09
N ILE A 59 1.77 17.21 -0.39
CA ILE A 59 1.12 17.72 -1.61
C ILE A 59 -0.17 18.44 -1.22
N GLY A 60 -0.40 19.64 -1.79
CA GLY A 60 -1.59 20.44 -1.54
C GLY A 60 -1.40 21.51 -0.46
N ALA A 61 -2.49 22.17 -0.06
CA ALA A 61 -2.48 23.23 0.94
C ALA A 61 -3.71 23.13 1.85
N VAL A 62 -3.56 23.55 3.12
CA VAL A 62 -4.66 23.55 4.11
C VAL A 62 -5.87 24.31 3.58
N GLY A 63 -7.04 23.66 3.65
CA GLY A 63 -8.32 24.20 3.18
C GLY A 63 -8.51 24.19 1.66
N VAL A 64 -7.55 23.68 0.88
CA VAL A 64 -7.60 23.65 -0.59
C VAL A 64 -7.80 22.21 -1.09
N PRO A 65 -8.90 21.91 -1.82
CA PRO A 65 -9.08 20.61 -2.45
C PRO A 65 -7.95 20.28 -3.42
N SER A 66 -7.46 19.04 -3.37
CA SER A 66 -6.36 18.55 -4.20
C SER A 66 -6.79 17.28 -4.93
N ASP A 67 -6.42 17.19 -6.22
CA ASP A 67 -6.52 16.01 -7.07
C ASP A 67 -5.11 15.56 -7.45
N VAL A 68 -4.73 14.32 -7.17
CA VAL A 68 -3.38 13.81 -7.39
C VAL A 68 -3.43 12.49 -8.18
N PRO A 69 -2.66 12.34 -9.28
CA PRO A 69 -2.47 11.05 -9.92
C PRO A 69 -1.72 10.10 -8.99
N GLU A 70 -2.34 8.95 -8.70
CA GLU A 70 -1.81 7.97 -7.76
C GLU A 70 -1.83 6.56 -8.34
N HIS A 71 -0.91 5.73 -7.86
CA HIS A 71 -0.99 4.29 -8.00
C HIS A 71 -1.63 3.68 -6.76
N LYS A 72 -2.68 2.89 -6.96
CA LYS A 72 -3.06 1.83 -6.02
C LYS A 72 -2.12 0.66 -6.26
N ILE A 73 -1.23 0.38 -5.30
CA ILE A 73 -0.32 -0.77 -5.30
C ILE A 73 -0.96 -1.88 -4.49
N GLU A 74 -0.99 -3.10 -5.04
CA GLU A 74 -1.59 -4.28 -4.41
C GLU A 74 -0.53 -5.40 -4.33
N VAL A 75 -0.33 -5.97 -3.15
CA VAL A 75 0.62 -7.07 -2.92
C VAL A 75 0.00 -8.17 -2.06
N LEU A 76 0.40 -9.41 -2.30
CA LEU A 76 0.12 -10.53 -1.40
C LEU A 76 1.23 -10.67 -0.35
N ALA A 77 0.86 -11.00 0.87
CA ALA A 77 1.79 -11.31 1.94
C ALA A 77 1.21 -12.38 2.88
N PRO A 78 2.06 -13.23 3.50
CA PRO A 78 1.65 -14.02 4.65
C PRO A 78 1.07 -13.12 5.74
N ARG A 79 -0.06 -13.53 6.33
CA ARG A 79 -0.76 -12.80 7.40
C ARG A 79 0.17 -12.46 8.55
N GLU A 80 1.08 -13.36 8.90
CA GLU A 80 2.06 -13.19 9.99
C GLU A 80 3.01 -12.00 9.79
N ILE A 81 3.33 -11.63 8.55
CA ILE A 81 4.22 -10.48 8.25
C ILE A 81 3.46 -9.22 7.82
N ALA A 82 2.13 -9.27 7.69
CA ALA A 82 1.35 -8.19 7.11
C ALA A 82 1.55 -6.86 7.85
N ARG A 83 1.64 -6.88 9.18
CA ARG A 83 1.91 -5.69 10.00
C ARG A 83 3.26 -5.05 9.66
N SER A 84 4.35 -5.83 9.63
CA SER A 84 5.69 -5.30 9.34
C SER A 84 5.80 -4.80 7.89
N VAL A 85 5.10 -5.43 6.95
CA VAL A 85 5.00 -4.97 5.57
C VAL A 85 4.32 -3.60 5.48
N ILE A 86 3.21 -3.41 6.19
CA ILE A 86 2.49 -2.14 6.24
C ILE A 86 3.35 -1.05 6.88
N GLU A 87 4.01 -1.35 8.00
CA GLU A 87 4.91 -0.40 8.67
C GLU A 87 6.06 0.04 7.76
N ALA A 88 6.65 -0.88 7.00
CA ALA A 88 7.67 -0.56 6.01
C ALA A 88 7.13 0.31 4.87
N ALA A 89 5.92 0.02 4.38
CA ALA A 89 5.28 0.82 3.34
C ALA A 89 4.98 2.25 3.82
N ILE A 90 4.45 2.41 5.04
CA ILE A 90 4.17 3.71 5.66
C ILE A 90 5.47 4.50 5.83
N ALA A 91 6.54 3.87 6.32
CA ALA A 91 7.83 4.54 6.52
C ALA A 91 8.46 5.04 5.21
N ALA A 92 8.19 4.39 4.09
CA ALA A 92 8.65 4.81 2.76
C ALA A 92 7.68 5.77 2.05
N HIS A 93 6.49 6.00 2.62
CA HIS A 93 5.43 6.77 1.97
C HIS A 93 5.68 8.29 2.12
N PRO A 94 5.38 9.11 1.09
CA PRO A 94 5.56 10.56 1.17
C PRO A 94 4.53 11.26 2.08
N TYR A 95 3.34 10.68 2.27
CA TYR A 95 2.29 11.26 3.13
C TYR A 95 2.46 10.90 4.59
N GLU A 96 2.11 11.84 5.49
CA GLU A 96 2.06 11.62 6.94
C GLU A 96 1.08 10.51 7.33
N GLU A 97 -0.09 10.48 6.68
CA GLU A 97 -1.13 9.47 6.89
C GLU A 97 -1.51 8.80 5.55
N PRO A 98 -0.78 7.74 5.14
CA PRO A 98 -1.07 7.02 3.91
C PRO A 98 -2.40 6.26 4.01
N ALA A 99 -3.22 6.32 2.95
CA ALA A 99 -4.40 5.45 2.84
C ALA A 99 -3.97 4.03 2.43
N TYR A 100 -4.39 3.03 3.20
CA TYR A 100 -4.21 1.62 2.86
C TYR A 100 -5.32 0.76 3.47
N TYR A 101 -5.46 -0.47 3.00
CA TYR A 101 -6.32 -1.48 3.63
C TYR A 101 -5.78 -2.89 3.39
N VAL A 102 -6.32 -3.83 4.16
CA VAL A 102 -5.99 -5.26 4.08
C VAL A 102 -7.26 -6.05 3.78
N THR A 103 -7.18 -6.95 2.81
CA THR A 103 -8.26 -7.86 2.44
C THR A 103 -7.82 -9.30 2.66
N GLU A 104 -8.66 -10.08 3.34
CA GLU A 104 -8.47 -11.54 3.43
C GLU A 104 -8.66 -12.15 2.03
N VAL A 105 -7.74 -13.01 1.64
CA VAL A 105 -7.76 -13.73 0.36
C VAL A 105 -7.55 -15.20 0.63
N PHE A 106 -7.99 -16.10 -0.24
CA PHE A 106 -7.74 -17.53 -0.10
C PHE A 106 -6.90 -18.01 -1.27
N MET A 107 -5.82 -18.70 -0.97
CA MET A 107 -5.05 -19.43 -1.96
C MET A 107 -5.74 -20.75 -2.29
N ALA A 108 -5.46 -21.33 -3.47
CA ALA A 108 -6.17 -22.53 -3.94
C ALA A 108 -5.99 -23.75 -3.01
N ASP A 109 -4.91 -23.79 -2.24
CA ASP A 109 -4.61 -24.79 -1.22
C ASP A 109 -5.30 -24.54 0.13
N GLU A 110 -5.96 -23.39 0.29
CA GLU A 110 -6.73 -23.00 1.49
C GLU A 110 -8.26 -23.17 1.32
N LEU A 111 -8.73 -23.58 0.14
CA LEU A 111 -10.14 -23.84 -0.18
C LEU A 111 -10.56 -25.27 0.18
#